data_AF-A0A963QSV9-F1
#
_entry.id   AF-A0A963QSV9-F1
#
_cell.length_a   1.000
_cell.length_b   1.000
_cell.length_c   1.000
_cell.angle_alpha   90.00
_cell.angle_beta   90.00
_cell.angle_gamma   90.00
#
_symmetry.space_group_name_H-M   'P 1'
#
loop_
_entity.id
_entity.type
_entity.pdbx_description
1 polymer ?
#
loop_
_entity_poly.entity_id
_entity_poly.type
_entity_poly.pdbx_seq_one_letter_code
_entity_poly.pdbx_strand_id
1 'polypeptide(L)'
;EGKTRARFTNLIAEPDAAAEAVTEAVNDTLKAIAASLLMEQVLAPRFNFTPKTVKSGPVEGFDYGEGGYDPKKENVGFNEASGQFQIEIKGLVEPKSKEAKRICQEDLNEVITAFVQDKTTIERGLFDEELVPEELTQVRMGKIVGARFPELDAEDQEAVRQHAVAALNLTQKAKEIALSSGDDTQTTGNTALIDGVRKFAMD
;
A
#
# COMPACT_ATOMS: atom_id res chain seq x y z
N GLU A 1 1.65 -84.61 1.81
CA GLU A 1 1.92 -83.80 3.03
C GLU A 1 1.52 -82.36 2.76
N GLY A 2 0.56 -81.83 3.53
CA GLY A 2 -0.03 -80.52 3.32
C GLY A 2 0.32 -79.56 4.47
N LYS A 3 0.60 -78.29 4.15
CA LYS A 3 0.91 -77.25 5.15
C LYS A 3 -0.32 -76.99 6.03
N THR A 4 -0.15 -76.97 7.35
CA THR A 4 -1.22 -76.84 8.35
C THR A 4 -1.75 -75.41 8.54
N ARG A 5 -1.10 -74.38 7.96
CA ARG A 5 -1.60 -73.00 7.98
C ARG A 5 -1.01 -72.18 6.84
N ALA A 6 -1.85 -71.45 6.12
CA ALA A 6 -1.45 -70.40 5.18
C ALA A 6 -1.93 -69.05 5.73
N ARG A 7 -1.03 -68.05 5.73
CA ARG A 7 -1.36 -66.67 6.13
C ARG A 7 -1.17 -65.79 4.90
N PHE A 8 -2.26 -65.24 4.40
CA PHE A 8 -2.23 -64.22 3.35
C PHE A 8 -2.09 -62.86 4.04
N THR A 9 -0.92 -62.25 3.93
CA THR A 9 -0.75 -60.83 4.24
C THR A 9 -0.99 -60.06 2.96
N ASN A 10 -2.12 -59.34 2.90
CA ASN A 10 -2.38 -58.38 1.84
C ASN A 10 -1.50 -57.16 2.11
N LEU A 11 -0.35 -57.08 1.45
CA LEU A 11 0.47 -55.87 1.41
C LEU A 11 -0.17 -54.93 0.39
N ILE A 12 -0.98 -53.99 0.87
CA ILE A 12 -1.36 -52.84 0.04
C ILE A 12 -0.10 -51.98 -0.04
N ALA A 13 0.54 -51.95 -1.21
CA ALA A 13 1.64 -51.03 -1.46
C ALA A 13 1.12 -49.60 -1.27
N GLU A 14 1.81 -48.81 -0.46
CA GLU A 14 1.56 -47.38 -0.37
C GLU A 14 1.82 -46.77 -1.76
N PRO A 15 0.91 -45.92 -2.29
CA PRO A 15 1.07 -45.38 -3.63
C PRO A 15 2.22 -44.37 -3.63
N ASP A 16 3.42 -44.84 -3.95
CA ASP A 16 4.68 -44.08 -4.01
C ASP A 16 4.56 -42.82 -4.90
N ALA A 17 3.71 -42.88 -5.93
CA ALA A 17 3.48 -41.79 -6.89
C ALA A 17 2.59 -40.64 -6.37
N ALA A 18 1.95 -40.77 -5.20
CA ALA A 18 1.06 -39.72 -4.68
C ALA A 18 1.79 -38.69 -3.82
N ALA A 19 2.87 -39.08 -3.14
CA ALA A 19 3.55 -38.19 -2.20
C ALA A 19 4.29 -37.05 -2.90
N GLU A 20 5.05 -37.36 -3.95
CA GLU A 20 5.89 -36.38 -4.64
C GLU A 20 5.06 -35.34 -5.40
N ALA A 21 4.04 -35.78 -6.15
CA ALA A 21 3.10 -34.90 -6.83
C ALA A 21 2.28 -34.03 -5.86
N VAL A 22 1.92 -34.56 -4.69
CA VAL A 22 1.26 -33.76 -3.64
C VAL A 22 2.22 -32.73 -3.05
N THR A 23 3.50 -33.08 -2.82
CA THR A 23 4.48 -32.12 -2.34
C THR A 23 4.76 -31.00 -3.35
N GLU A 24 4.82 -31.32 -4.63
CA GLU A 24 4.97 -30.33 -5.71
C GLU A 24 3.75 -29.41 -5.79
N ALA A 25 2.53 -29.97 -5.78
CA ALA A 25 1.29 -29.19 -5.79
C ALA A 25 1.15 -28.28 -4.56
N VAL A 26 1.52 -28.76 -3.36
CA VAL A 26 1.52 -27.93 -2.14
C VAL A 26 2.58 -26.83 -2.24
N ASN A 27 3.76 -27.13 -2.78
CA ASN A 27 4.80 -26.11 -2.96
C ASN A 27 4.37 -25.05 -3.98
N ASP A 28 3.75 -25.44 -5.08
CA ASP A 28 3.29 -24.50 -6.11
C ASP A 28 2.11 -23.66 -5.63
N THR A 29 1.19 -24.22 -4.83
CA THR A 29 0.15 -23.41 -4.18
C THR A 29 0.73 -22.46 -3.14
N LEU A 30 1.74 -22.88 -2.35
CA LEU A 30 2.44 -21.98 -1.42
C LEU A 30 3.22 -20.89 -2.15
N LYS A 31 3.88 -21.20 -3.26
CA LYS A 31 4.54 -20.22 -4.14
C LYS A 31 3.52 -19.27 -4.75
N ALA A 32 2.36 -19.75 -5.17
CA ALA A 32 1.30 -18.91 -5.70
C ALA A 32 0.75 -17.97 -4.63
N ILE A 33 0.47 -18.47 -3.42
CA ILE A 33 0.04 -17.64 -2.28
C ILE A 33 1.11 -16.61 -1.90
N ALA A 34 2.38 -17.06 -1.79
CA ALA A 34 3.49 -16.19 -1.48
C ALA A 34 3.74 -15.16 -2.58
N ALA A 35 3.62 -15.53 -3.86
CA ALA A 35 3.70 -14.60 -4.99
C ALA A 35 2.54 -13.61 -4.98
N SER A 36 1.30 -14.05 -4.71
CA SER A 36 0.15 -13.16 -4.58
C SER A 36 0.32 -12.16 -3.43
N LEU A 37 0.77 -12.61 -2.26
CA LEU A 37 1.00 -11.76 -1.09
C LEU A 37 2.23 -10.87 -1.24
N LEU A 38 3.33 -11.38 -1.81
CA LEU A 38 4.53 -10.59 -2.09
C LEU A 38 4.25 -9.57 -3.17
N MET A 39 3.54 -9.90 -4.25
CA MET A 39 3.16 -8.91 -5.26
C MET A 39 2.27 -7.84 -4.64
N GLU A 40 1.28 -8.20 -3.82
CA GLU A 40 0.42 -7.22 -3.13
C GLU A 40 1.21 -6.30 -2.18
N GLN A 41 2.19 -6.84 -1.45
CA GLN A 41 3.04 -6.07 -0.53
C GLN A 41 4.20 -5.33 -1.21
N VAL A 42 4.65 -5.77 -2.39
CA VAL A 42 5.77 -5.19 -3.16
C VAL A 42 5.27 -4.17 -4.20
N LEU A 43 4.03 -4.31 -4.68
CA LEU A 43 3.40 -3.41 -5.66
C LEU A 43 2.61 -2.27 -5.01
N ALA A 44 2.43 -2.27 -3.69
CA ALA A 44 1.81 -1.15 -2.99
C ALA A 44 2.69 0.11 -3.17
N PRO A 45 2.19 1.18 -3.81
CA PRO A 45 2.98 2.37 -4.08
C PRO A 45 3.45 3.00 -2.76
N ARG A 46 4.76 3.15 -2.61
CA ARG A 46 5.35 3.80 -1.44
C ARG A 46 5.35 5.30 -1.65
N PHE A 47 4.40 5.98 -1.01
CA PHE A 47 4.32 7.44 -1.04
C PHE A 47 5.19 8.06 0.05
N ASN A 48 6.15 8.88 -0.38
CA ASN A 48 6.96 9.72 0.51
C ASN A 48 6.50 11.17 0.40
N PHE A 49 5.75 11.63 1.40
CA PHE A 49 5.26 12.99 1.46
C PHE A 49 6.30 13.91 2.11
N THR A 50 6.56 15.04 1.47
CA THR A 50 7.51 16.05 1.96
C THR A 50 6.87 17.43 1.93
N PRO A 51 7.17 18.32 2.89
CA PRO A 51 6.64 19.68 2.86
C PRO A 51 7.26 20.47 1.71
N LYS A 52 6.42 21.19 0.94
CA LYS A 52 6.91 22.16 -0.06
C LYS A 52 7.43 23.41 0.64
N THR A 53 8.72 23.68 0.51
CA THR A 53 9.38 24.89 1.03
C THR A 53 10.23 25.58 -0.03
N VAL A 54 10.70 26.80 0.23
CA VAL A 54 11.59 27.54 -0.68
C VAL A 54 12.94 26.84 -0.88
N LYS A 55 13.31 25.93 0.04
CA LYS A 55 14.55 25.13 -0.03
C LYS A 55 14.34 23.77 -0.70
N SER A 56 13.09 23.41 -1.01
CA SER A 56 12.81 22.15 -1.69
C SER A 56 13.41 22.19 -3.11
N GLY A 57 13.93 21.05 -3.55
CA GLY A 57 14.57 20.90 -4.85
C GLY A 57 14.36 19.50 -5.40
N PRO A 58 14.76 19.27 -6.67
CA PRO A 58 14.67 17.95 -7.27
C PRO A 58 15.56 16.96 -6.50
N VAL A 59 15.04 15.76 -6.29
CA VAL A 59 15.76 14.64 -5.70
C VAL A 59 16.30 13.77 -6.82
N GLU A 60 17.55 13.33 -6.68
CA GLU A 60 18.20 12.46 -7.65
C GLU A 60 17.44 11.13 -7.80
N GLY A 61 17.25 10.70 -9.05
CA GLY A 61 16.56 9.46 -9.38
C GLY A 61 15.02 9.55 -9.43
N PHE A 62 14.44 10.72 -9.20
CA PHE A 62 13.00 10.95 -9.40
C PHE A 62 12.73 11.67 -10.71
N ASP A 63 11.79 11.13 -11.48
CA ASP A 63 11.23 11.77 -12.66
C ASP A 63 9.99 12.57 -12.28
N TYR A 64 10.01 13.88 -12.54
CA TYR A 64 8.92 14.81 -12.26
C TYR A 64 8.00 15.04 -13.48
N GLY A 65 8.12 14.20 -14.51
CA GLY A 65 7.35 14.27 -15.75
C GLY A 65 7.94 15.26 -16.76
N GLU A 66 7.23 15.46 -17.88
CA GLU A 66 7.72 16.25 -19.03
C GLU A 66 8.13 17.69 -18.67
N GLY A 67 7.49 18.27 -17.66
CA GLY A 67 7.77 19.63 -17.19
C GLY A 67 8.96 19.75 -16.23
N GLY A 68 9.53 18.64 -15.78
CA GLY A 68 10.56 18.60 -14.75
C GLY A 68 10.11 19.19 -13.40
N TYR A 69 11.08 19.43 -12.51
CA TYR A 69 10.82 20.00 -11.19
C TYR A 69 10.54 21.50 -11.27
N ASP A 70 9.41 21.93 -10.69
CA ASP A 70 9.05 23.35 -10.61
C ASP A 70 9.13 23.87 -9.16
N PRO A 71 10.02 24.84 -8.87
CA PRO A 71 10.13 25.42 -7.53
C PRO A 71 8.87 26.16 -7.05
N LYS A 72 7.97 26.59 -7.94
CA LYS A 72 6.81 27.44 -7.61
C LYS A 72 5.54 26.66 -7.26
N LYS A 73 5.48 25.37 -7.58
CA LYS A 73 4.32 24.50 -7.34
C LYS A 73 4.73 23.22 -6.62
N GLU A 74 3.74 22.51 -6.11
CA GLU A 74 3.88 21.14 -5.61
C GLU A 74 4.28 20.20 -6.76
N ASN A 75 5.27 19.33 -6.53
CA ASN A 75 5.71 18.35 -7.51
C ASN A 75 5.40 16.94 -7.03
N VAL A 76 5.19 16.05 -8.00
CA VAL A 76 5.18 14.60 -7.81
C VAL A 76 6.31 14.05 -8.65
N GLY A 77 7.24 13.37 -7.99
CA GLY A 77 8.31 12.61 -8.62
C GLY A 77 8.03 11.12 -8.52
N PHE A 78 8.35 10.37 -9.57
CA PHE A 78 8.29 8.91 -9.57
C PHE A 78 9.68 8.34 -9.84
N ASN A 79 10.10 7.38 -9.01
CA ASN A 79 11.34 6.64 -9.21
C ASN A 79 11.01 5.26 -9.78
N GLU A 80 11.29 5.04 -11.07
CA GLU A 80 10.97 3.79 -11.74
C GLU A 80 11.72 2.57 -11.17
N ALA A 81 12.93 2.77 -10.64
CA ALA A 81 13.77 1.68 -10.14
C ALA A 81 13.30 1.18 -8.77
N SER A 82 12.76 2.07 -7.92
CA SER A 82 12.28 1.72 -6.58
C SER A 82 10.76 1.67 -6.44
N GLY A 83 10.01 2.12 -7.46
CA GLY A 83 8.55 2.25 -7.41
C GLY A 83 8.05 3.31 -6.41
N GLN A 84 8.95 4.18 -5.92
CA GLN A 84 8.61 5.18 -4.91
C GLN A 84 8.10 6.46 -5.54
N PHE A 85 7.08 7.05 -4.90
CA PHE A 85 6.60 8.39 -5.21
C PHE A 85 7.16 9.37 -4.19
N GLN A 86 7.69 10.50 -4.67
CA GLN A 86 7.98 11.66 -3.85
C GLN A 86 6.92 12.72 -4.13
N ILE A 87 6.19 13.15 -3.10
CA ILE A 87 5.10 14.10 -3.26
C ILE A 87 5.35 15.29 -2.35
N GLU A 88 5.41 16.48 -2.94
CA GLU A 88 5.51 17.72 -2.19
C GLU A 88 4.11 18.24 -1.85
N ILE A 89 3.85 18.53 -0.58
CA ILE A 89 2.57 19.10 -0.14
C ILE A 89 2.84 20.41 0.60
N LYS A 90 2.15 21.47 0.22
CA LYS A 90 2.25 22.76 0.90
C LYS A 90 1.52 22.72 2.24
N GLY A 91 2.20 23.20 3.29
CA GLY A 91 1.63 23.28 4.65
C GLY A 91 1.57 21.95 5.40
N LEU A 92 2.17 20.89 4.86
CA LEU A 92 2.32 19.61 5.55
C LEU A 92 3.24 19.78 6.76
N VAL A 93 2.81 19.29 7.93
CA VAL A 93 3.62 19.32 9.15
C VAL A 93 4.75 18.30 9.02
N GLU A 94 6.00 18.76 9.15
CA GLU A 94 7.17 17.87 9.12
C GLU A 94 7.32 17.14 10.47
N PRO A 95 7.43 15.80 10.48
CA PRO A 95 7.72 15.05 11.71
C PRO A 95 9.10 15.45 12.25
N LYS A 96 9.17 15.71 13.56
CA LYS A 96 10.39 16.18 14.26
C LYS A 96 11.20 15.02 14.80
N SER A 97 10.57 14.06 15.46
CA SER A 97 11.29 12.91 16.01
C SER A 97 11.72 11.91 14.93
N LYS A 98 12.74 11.12 15.27
CA LYS A 98 13.19 10.02 14.41
C LYS A 98 12.10 8.95 14.24
N GLU A 99 11.35 8.69 15.31
CA GLU A 99 10.26 7.71 15.27
C GLU A 99 9.12 8.20 14.39
N ALA A 100 8.68 9.45 14.50
CA ALA A 100 7.64 10.00 13.62
C ALA A 100 8.06 9.99 12.14
N LYS A 101 9.33 10.29 11.85
CA LYS A 101 9.89 10.17 10.50
C LYS A 101 9.83 8.74 9.97
N ARG A 102 10.24 7.78 10.78
CA ARG A 102 10.19 6.35 10.44
C ARG A 102 8.74 5.92 10.19
N ILE A 103 7.81 6.31 11.05
CA ILE A 103 6.39 5.99 10.91
C ILE A 103 5.82 6.56 9.62
N CYS A 104 6.10 7.82 9.29
CA CYS A 104 5.62 8.42 8.04
C CYS A 104 6.18 7.74 6.77
N GLN A 105 7.36 7.12 6.83
CA GLN A 105 8.04 6.51 5.68
C GLN A 105 7.81 5.00 5.52
N GLU A 106 7.61 4.29 6.64
CA GLU A 106 7.62 2.83 6.70
C GLU A 106 6.29 2.28 7.25
N ASP A 107 5.78 2.87 8.33
CA ASP A 107 4.65 2.29 9.09
C ASP A 107 3.29 2.95 8.75
N LEU A 108 3.25 3.89 7.80
CA LEU A 108 2.04 4.64 7.45
C LEU A 108 0.90 3.71 7.00
N ASN A 109 1.26 2.61 6.33
CA ASN A 109 0.32 1.58 5.90
C ASN A 109 -0.41 0.92 7.08
N GLU A 110 0.22 0.81 8.25
CA GLU A 110 -0.44 0.26 9.44
C GLU A 110 -1.53 1.19 9.97
N VAL A 111 -1.29 2.50 9.91
CA VAL A 111 -2.27 3.52 10.32
C VAL A 111 -3.47 3.51 9.39
N ILE A 112 -3.21 3.48 8.07
CA ILE A 112 -4.25 3.40 7.04
C ILE A 112 -5.04 2.09 7.17
N THR A 113 -4.34 0.96 7.38
CA THR A 113 -4.99 -0.35 7.57
C THR A 113 -5.88 -0.34 8.80
N ALA A 114 -5.41 0.19 9.92
CA ALA A 114 -6.22 0.33 11.12
C ALA A 114 -7.45 1.22 10.90
N PHE A 115 -7.33 2.27 10.08
CA PHE A 115 -8.45 3.15 9.71
C PHE A 115 -9.48 2.42 8.84
N VAL A 116 -9.03 1.67 7.83
CA VAL A 116 -9.90 0.86 6.97
C VAL A 116 -10.60 -0.25 7.77
N GLN A 117 -9.91 -0.84 8.75
CA GLN A 117 -10.46 -1.88 9.63
C GLN A 117 -11.37 -1.34 10.75
N ASP A 118 -11.37 -0.03 11.02
CA ASP A 118 -12.27 0.55 12.02
C ASP A 118 -13.72 0.37 11.55
N LYS A 119 -14.43 -0.57 12.21
CA LYS A 119 -15.81 -0.95 11.90
C LYS A 119 -16.75 0.26 11.86
N THR A 120 -16.48 1.32 12.63
CA THR A 120 -17.30 2.54 12.59
C THR A 120 -17.10 3.40 11.34
N THR A 121 -15.99 3.24 10.63
CA THR A 121 -15.76 3.78 9.28
C THR A 121 -16.49 2.92 8.24
N ILE A 122 -16.43 1.59 8.37
CA ILE A 122 -17.08 0.64 7.46
C ILE A 122 -18.60 0.79 7.47
N GLU A 123 -19.21 0.87 8.65
CA GLU A 123 -20.67 0.95 8.84
C GLU A 123 -21.30 2.26 8.33
N ARG A 124 -20.51 3.25 7.92
CA ARG A 124 -21.02 4.57 7.49
C ARG A 124 -20.45 5.11 6.17
N GLY A 125 -19.57 4.40 5.46
CA GLY A 125 -18.99 4.98 4.24
C GLY A 125 -17.90 4.18 3.52
N LEU A 126 -17.70 2.88 3.79
CA LEU A 126 -16.82 2.05 2.94
C LEU A 126 -17.60 1.32 1.83
N PHE A 127 -18.94 1.28 1.93
CA PHE A 127 -19.85 0.69 0.93
C PHE A 127 -20.92 1.66 0.41
N ASP A 128 -21.02 2.86 0.98
CA ASP A 128 -21.70 3.99 0.35
C ASP A 128 -20.63 4.79 -0.40
N GLU A 129 -20.85 5.04 -1.70
CA GLU A 129 -19.95 5.79 -2.59
C GLU A 129 -19.77 7.26 -2.20
N GLU A 130 -20.33 7.69 -1.08
CA GLU A 130 -20.20 9.04 -0.53
C GLU A 130 -19.00 9.07 0.43
N LEU A 131 -17.93 9.74 -0.02
CA LEU A 131 -16.72 10.07 0.74
C LEU A 131 -17.00 10.21 2.24
N VAL A 132 -16.29 9.43 3.07
CA VAL A 132 -16.31 9.62 4.53
C VAL A 132 -16.04 11.10 4.81
N PRO A 133 -16.92 11.82 5.54
CA PRO A 133 -16.77 13.26 5.75
C PRO A 133 -15.36 13.60 6.20
N GLU A 134 -14.74 14.61 5.60
CA GLU A 134 -13.33 14.95 5.88
C GLU A 134 -13.06 15.10 7.38
N GLU A 135 -13.99 15.71 8.11
CA GLU A 135 -13.93 15.85 9.56
C GLU A 135 -13.90 14.50 10.29
N LEU A 136 -14.72 13.53 9.85
CA LEU A 136 -14.76 12.19 10.44
C LEU A 136 -13.44 11.45 10.18
N THR A 137 -12.90 11.54 8.97
CA THR A 137 -11.60 10.98 8.61
C THR A 137 -10.50 11.57 9.47
N GLN A 138 -10.45 12.89 9.64
CA GLN A 138 -9.45 13.56 10.47
C GLN A 138 -9.54 13.14 11.95
N VAL A 139 -10.75 13.14 12.53
CA VAL A 139 -10.96 12.78 13.94
C VAL A 139 -10.60 11.32 14.21
N ARG A 140 -11.00 10.40 13.33
CA ARG A 140 -10.72 8.97 13.49
C ARG A 140 -9.25 8.66 13.30
N MET A 141 -8.62 9.22 12.27
CA MET A 141 -7.19 9.05 12.04
C MET A 141 -6.39 9.55 13.25
N GLY A 142 -6.77 10.69 13.84
CA GLY A 142 -6.12 11.21 15.06
C GLY A 142 -6.24 10.25 16.25
N LYS A 143 -7.41 9.64 16.47
CA LYS A 143 -7.60 8.62 17.52
C LYS A 143 -6.75 7.38 17.30
N ILE A 144 -6.64 6.92 16.06
CA ILE A 144 -5.83 5.74 15.71
C ILE A 144 -4.36 6.02 15.95
N VAL A 145 -3.86 7.17 15.49
CA VAL A 145 -2.48 7.59 15.71
C VAL A 145 -2.17 7.71 17.20
N GLY A 146 -3.02 8.38 17.98
CA GLY A 146 -2.83 8.52 19.42
C GLY A 146 -2.90 7.19 20.20
N ALA A 147 -3.69 6.22 19.72
CA ALA A 147 -3.76 4.90 20.33
C ALA A 147 -2.55 4.01 19.97
N ARG A 148 -2.02 4.13 18.76
CA ARG A 148 -0.89 3.33 18.28
C ARG A 148 0.47 3.87 18.70
N PHE A 149 0.60 5.20 18.75
CA PHE A 149 1.86 5.88 19.06
C PHE A 149 1.67 6.86 20.24
N PRO A 150 1.26 6.38 21.42
CA PRO A 150 1.02 7.23 22.59
C PRO A 150 2.29 7.93 23.10
N GLU A 151 3.48 7.43 22.74
CA GLU A 151 4.78 7.99 23.10
C GLU A 151 5.20 9.21 22.26
N LEU A 152 4.56 9.43 21.10
CA LEU A 152 4.81 10.61 20.28
C LEU A 152 4.19 11.85 20.93
N ASP A 153 4.84 13.01 20.75
CA ASP A 153 4.25 14.28 21.13
C ASP A 153 3.09 14.67 20.19
N ALA A 154 2.31 15.67 20.59
CA ALA A 154 1.13 16.07 19.84
C ALA A 154 1.45 16.60 18.44
N GLU A 155 2.63 17.18 18.22
CA GLU A 155 3.02 17.71 16.91
C GLU A 155 3.41 16.58 15.95
N ASP A 156 4.12 15.57 16.46
CA ASP A 156 4.49 14.37 15.71
C ASP A 156 3.27 13.47 15.43
N GLN A 157 2.35 13.32 16.38
CA GLN A 157 1.08 12.64 16.14
C GLN A 157 0.27 13.36 15.05
N GLU A 158 0.23 14.69 15.06
CA GLU A 158 -0.44 15.47 14.03
C GLU A 158 0.26 15.32 12.67
N ALA A 159 1.60 15.30 12.64
CA ALA A 159 2.35 15.02 11.42
C ALA A 159 1.97 13.65 10.83
N VAL A 160 2.03 12.58 11.62
CA VAL A 160 1.65 11.22 11.19
C VAL A 160 0.21 11.19 10.68
N ARG A 161 -0.72 11.85 11.39
CA ARG A 161 -2.12 11.95 10.99
C ARG A 161 -2.28 12.61 9.62
N GLN A 162 -1.62 13.75 9.38
CA GLN A 162 -1.70 14.45 8.10
C GLN A 162 -1.13 13.61 6.95
N HIS A 163 0.00 12.93 7.17
CA HIS A 163 0.59 12.03 6.19
C HIS A 163 -0.37 10.87 5.85
N ALA A 164 -1.01 10.28 6.86
CA ALA A 164 -1.95 9.17 6.66
C ALA A 164 -3.19 9.61 5.86
N VAL A 165 -3.73 10.80 6.15
CA VAL A 165 -4.85 11.37 5.39
C VAL A 165 -4.44 11.68 3.95
N ALA A 166 -3.25 12.26 3.73
CA ALA A 166 -2.75 12.53 2.38
C ALA A 166 -2.59 11.24 1.56
N ALA A 167 -2.00 10.20 2.16
CA ALA A 167 -1.85 8.88 1.57
C ALA A 167 -3.21 8.25 1.21
N LEU A 168 -4.17 8.29 2.14
CA LEU A 168 -5.51 7.75 1.93
C LEU A 168 -6.23 8.46 0.78
N ASN A 169 -6.26 9.79 0.78
CA ASN A 169 -6.92 10.60 -0.24
C ASN A 169 -6.29 10.37 -1.63
N LEU A 170 -4.97 10.27 -1.70
CA LEU A 170 -4.27 9.99 -2.94
C LEU A 170 -4.59 8.58 -3.46
N THR A 171 -4.60 7.59 -2.57
CA THR A 171 -4.93 6.20 -2.93
C THR A 171 -6.37 6.07 -3.40
N GLN A 172 -7.31 6.79 -2.78
CA GLN A 172 -8.71 6.86 -3.22
C GLN A 172 -8.82 7.45 -4.63
N LYS A 173 -8.20 8.62 -4.87
CA LYS A 173 -8.19 9.25 -6.20
C LYS A 173 -7.51 8.40 -7.27
N ALA A 174 -6.40 7.73 -6.92
CA ALA A 174 -5.72 6.82 -7.83
C ALA A 174 -6.63 5.65 -8.25
N LYS A 175 -7.37 5.07 -7.30
CA LYS A 175 -8.35 4.01 -7.56
C LYS A 175 -9.52 4.50 -8.42
N GLU A 176 -10.05 5.70 -8.17
CA GLU A 176 -11.09 6.32 -9.01
C GLU A 176 -10.62 6.48 -10.47
N ILE A 177 -9.39 6.97 -10.68
CA ILE A 177 -8.79 7.13 -12.03
C ILE A 177 -8.63 5.76 -12.71
N ALA A 178 -8.14 4.75 -12.00
CA ALA A 178 -7.98 3.41 -12.54
C ALA A 178 -9.33 2.78 -12.94
N LEU A 179 -10.38 2.97 -12.14
CA LEU A 179 -11.72 2.43 -12.39
C LEU A 179 -12.50 3.19 -13.48
N SER A 180 -12.24 4.48 -13.66
CA SER A 180 -12.92 5.35 -14.64
C SER A 180 -12.33 5.30 -16.04
N SER A 181 -11.35 4.42 -16.30
CA SER A 181 -10.63 4.26 -17.59
C SER A 181 -11.47 3.71 -18.76
N GLY A 182 -12.79 3.93 -18.76
CA GLY A 182 -13.69 3.62 -19.86
C GLY A 182 -13.92 4.76 -20.86
N ASP A 183 -13.43 5.98 -20.61
CA ASP A 183 -13.63 7.08 -21.57
C ASP A 183 -12.43 8.04 -21.63
N ASP A 184 -11.95 8.26 -22.85
CA ASP A 184 -10.87 9.18 -23.20
C ASP A 184 -11.19 10.59 -22.70
N THR A 185 -10.53 11.03 -21.62
CA THR A 185 -10.51 12.44 -21.25
C THR A 185 -9.09 12.91 -21.01
N GLN A 186 -8.69 13.85 -21.89
CA GLN A 186 -7.55 14.75 -21.72
C GLN A 186 -7.54 15.29 -20.29
N THR A 187 -6.66 14.76 -19.45
CA THR A 187 -6.52 15.18 -18.06
C THR A 187 -5.20 15.92 -17.93
N THR A 188 -5.30 17.25 -17.83
CA THR A 188 -4.20 18.17 -17.51
C THR A 188 -3.79 18.01 -16.03
N GLY A 189 -3.24 16.85 -15.69
CA GLY A 189 -2.69 16.50 -14.38
C GLY A 189 -1.23 16.08 -14.49
N ASN A 190 -0.53 15.97 -13.35
CA ASN A 190 0.87 15.57 -13.34
C ASN A 190 1.02 14.14 -13.91
N THR A 191 1.57 14.02 -15.11
CA THR A 191 1.64 12.76 -15.87
C THR A 191 2.42 11.70 -15.12
N ALA A 192 3.44 12.08 -14.34
CA ALA A 192 4.21 11.17 -13.49
C ALA A 192 3.35 10.37 -12.48
N LEU A 193 2.30 10.99 -11.92
CA LEU A 193 1.39 10.29 -11.01
C LEU A 193 0.50 9.29 -11.76
N ILE A 194 -0.05 9.72 -12.90
CA ILE A 194 -0.95 8.90 -13.72
C ILE A 194 -0.19 7.74 -14.35
N ASP A 195 0.98 8.00 -14.93
CA ASP A 195 1.81 7.00 -15.58
C ASP A 195 2.38 6.01 -14.56
N GLY A 196 2.78 6.49 -13.38
CA GLY A 196 3.12 5.64 -12.26
C GLY A 196 1.94 4.72 -11.91
N VAL A 197 0.78 5.28 -11.56
CA VAL A 197 -0.42 4.50 -11.19
C VAL A 197 -0.88 3.56 -12.32
N ARG A 198 -0.81 3.96 -13.59
CA ARG A 198 -1.19 3.14 -14.75
C ARG A 198 -0.25 1.95 -14.90
N LYS A 199 1.06 2.15 -14.73
CA LYS A 199 2.05 1.07 -14.73
C LYS A 199 1.77 0.07 -13.59
N PHE A 200 1.29 0.55 -12.44
CA PHE A 200 0.89 -0.32 -11.32
C PHE A 200 -0.45 -1.03 -11.50
N ALA A 201 -1.40 -0.46 -12.24
CA ALA A 201 -2.75 -1.02 -12.40
C ALA A 201 -2.88 -1.97 -13.59
N MET A 202 -1.93 -1.95 -14.54
CA MET A 202 -2.00 -2.72 -15.79
C MET A 202 -0.95 -3.84 -15.93
N ASP A 203 0.03 -3.92 -15.02
CA ASP A 203 0.92 -5.08 -14.83
C ASP A 203 0.44 -5.93 -13.63
#